data_AF-A0A954N449-F1
#
_entry.id   AF-A0A954N449-F1
#
_cell.length_a   1.000
_cell.length_b   1.000
_cell.length_c   1.000
_cell.angle_alpha   90.00
_cell.angle_beta   90.00
_cell.angle_gamma   90.00
#
_symmetry.space_group_name_H-M   'P 1'
#
loop_
_entity.id
_entity.type
_entity.pdbx_description
1 polymer ?
#
loop_
_entity_poly.entity_id
_entity_poly.type
_entity_poly.pdbx_seq_one_letter_code
_entity_poly.pdbx_strand_id
1 'polypeptide(L)'
;MIEFLGAYLSGELSPLEKFRFDAHLALCRQCRQYLKSYRETILLAKSIGDDSPEDPCAAIPEDLVQAILKARSNIDDETQPGSQE
;
A
#
# COMPACT_ATOMS: atom_id res chain seq x y z
N MET A 1 -5.83 -13.70 13.33
CA MET A 1 -5.49 -14.03 11.92
C MET A 1 -5.76 -12.86 10.99
N ILE A 2 -6.98 -12.27 11.03
CA ILE A 2 -7.34 -11.09 10.22
C ILE A 2 -6.45 -9.89 10.55
N GLU A 3 -6.19 -9.61 11.83
CA GLU A 3 -5.32 -8.51 12.27
C GLU A 3 -3.89 -8.64 11.73
N PHE A 4 -3.33 -9.85 11.68
CA PHE A 4 -2.01 -10.10 11.11
C PHE A 4 -1.96 -9.76 9.60
N LEU A 5 -3.00 -10.12 8.85
CA LEU A 5 -3.08 -9.77 7.43
C LEU A 5 -3.31 -8.27 7.23
N GLY A 6 -4.08 -7.63 8.11
CA GLY A 6 -4.18 -6.18 8.18
C GLY A 6 -2.82 -5.54 8.34
N ALA A 7 -2.09 -5.91 9.39
CA ALA A 7 -0.74 -5.43 9.71
C ALA A 7 0.27 -5.71 8.57
N TYR A 8 0.15 -6.86 7.89
CA TYR A 8 0.99 -7.16 6.74
C TYR A 8 0.73 -6.21 5.55
N LEU A 9 -0.55 -5.91 5.29
CA LEU A 9 -0.95 -5.02 4.20
C LEU A 9 -0.71 -3.53 4.50
N SER A 10 -0.84 -3.11 5.77
CA SER A 10 -0.51 -1.75 6.23
C SER A 10 0.99 -1.52 6.37
N GLY A 11 1.79 -2.60 6.42
CA GLY A 11 3.24 -2.52 6.61
C GLY A 11 3.67 -2.36 8.08
N GLU A 12 2.78 -2.69 9.01
CA GLU A 12 2.99 -2.55 10.46
C GLU A 12 3.65 -3.77 11.11
N LEU A 13 3.86 -4.86 10.37
CA LEU A 13 4.61 -6.01 10.87
C LEU A 13 6.09 -5.64 11.11
N SER A 14 6.70 -6.28 12.11
CA SER A 14 8.14 -6.19 12.28
C SER A 14 8.88 -6.75 11.05
N PRO A 15 10.12 -6.31 10.77
CA PRO A 15 10.87 -6.77 9.60
C PRO A 15 11.01 -8.30 9.53
N LEU A 16 11.18 -8.95 10.68
CA LEU A 16 11.30 -10.41 10.77
C LEU A 16 9.99 -11.13 10.45
N GLU A 17 8.85 -10.62 10.94
CA GLU A 17 7.53 -11.19 10.65
C GLU A 17 7.17 -11.04 9.18
N LYS A 18 7.43 -9.85 8.61
CA LYS A 18 7.25 -9.58 7.18
C LYS A 18 8.07 -10.56 6.34
N PHE A 19 9.37 -10.68 6.63
CA PHE A 19 10.27 -11.59 5.90
C PHE A 19 9.79 -13.04 5.94
N ARG A 20 9.40 -13.54 7.11
CA ARG A 20 8.89 -14.91 7.26
C ARG A 20 7.59 -15.13 6.49
N PHE A 21 6.69 -14.14 6.50
CA PHE A 21 5.43 -14.25 5.78
C PHE A 21 5.62 -14.16 4.26
N ASP A 22 6.52 -13.30 3.78
CA ASP A 22 6.90 -13.23 2.37
C ASP A 22 7.49 -14.57 1.89
N ALA A 23 8.37 -15.20 2.68
CA ALA A 23 8.89 -16.53 2.38
C ALA A 23 7.77 -17.59 2.32
N HIS A 24 6.79 -17.52 3.21
CA HIS A 24 5.63 -18.41 3.17
C HIS A 24 4.78 -18.18 1.92
N LEU A 25 4.53 -16.93 1.56
CA LEU A 25 3.79 -16.57 0.35
C LEU A 25 4.49 -17.02 -0.92
N ALA A 26 5.83 -17.11 -0.95
CA ALA A 26 6.56 -17.66 -2.09
C ALA A 26 6.26 -19.16 -2.31
N LEU A 27 6.11 -19.92 -1.22
CA LEU A 27 5.96 -21.38 -1.28
C LEU A 27 4.49 -21.84 -1.30
N CYS A 28 3.57 -21.09 -0.68
CA CYS A 28 2.20 -21.53 -0.48
C CYS A 28 1.21 -20.86 -1.45
N ARG A 29 0.73 -21.61 -2.45
CA ARG A 29 -0.29 -21.14 -3.41
C ARG A 29 -1.61 -20.75 -2.72
N GLN A 30 -2.04 -21.50 -1.71
CA GLN A 30 -3.32 -21.26 -1.03
C GLN A 30 -3.31 -19.93 -0.28
N CYS A 31 -2.22 -19.61 0.40
CA CYS A 31 -2.08 -18.34 1.11
C CYS A 31 -2.02 -17.14 0.15
N ARG A 32 -1.42 -17.29 -1.03
CA ARG A 32 -1.51 -16.26 -2.09
C ARG A 32 -2.95 -16.03 -2.56
N GLN A 33 -3.71 -17.11 -2.78
CA GLN A 33 -5.11 -17.01 -3.18
C GLN A 33 -5.97 -16.38 -2.09
N TYR A 34 -5.79 -16.78 -0.84
CA TYR A 34 -6.49 -16.21 0.29
C TYR A 34 -6.19 -14.72 0.46
N LEU A 35 -4.91 -14.33 0.38
CA LEU A 35 -4.50 -12.93 0.47
C LEU A 35 -5.10 -12.09 -0.67
N LYS A 36 -5.24 -12.67 -1.86
CA LYS A 36 -5.93 -12.02 -2.99
C LYS A 36 -7.40 -11.76 -2.64
N SER A 37 -8.15 -12.78 -2.22
CA SER A 37 -9.56 -12.62 -1.85
C SER A 37 -9.76 -11.67 -0.68
N TYR A 38 -8.86 -11.68 0.30
CA TYR A 38 -8.90 -10.73 1.41
C TYR A 38 -8.74 -9.28 0.93
N ARG A 39 -7.82 -9.00 -0.01
CA ARG A 39 -7.68 -7.68 -0.65
C ARG A 39 -8.95 -7.26 -1.39
N GLU A 40 -9.57 -8.18 -2.12
CA GLU A 40 -10.83 -7.94 -2.84
C GLU A 40 -11.96 -7.55 -1.86
N THR A 41 -12.06 -8.24 -0.71
CA THR A 41 -13.02 -7.89 0.35
C THR A 41 -12.79 -6.48 0.90
N ILE A 42 -11.53 -6.09 1.13
CA ILE A 42 -11.20 -4.73 1.60
C ILE A 42 -11.63 -3.68 0.56
N LEU A 43 -11.36 -3.91 -0.72
CA LEU A 43 -11.74 -2.98 -1.79
C LEU A 43 -13.26 -2.85 -1.89
N LEU A 44 -13.99 -3.96 -1.84
CA LEU A 44 -15.45 -3.96 -1.86
C LEU A 44 -16.04 -3.22 -0.65
N ALA A 45 -15.48 -3.44 0.54
CA ALA A 45 -15.91 -2.74 1.75
C ALA A 45 -15.68 -1.23 1.64
N LYS A 46 -14.54 -0.81 1.06
CA LYS A 46 -14.26 0.61 0.81
C LYS A 46 -15.23 1.23 -0.20
N SER A 47 -15.53 0.54 -1.30
CA SER A 47 -16.43 1.08 -2.33
C SER A 47 -17.86 1.27 -1.83
N ILE A 48 -18.31 0.49 -0.85
CA ILE A 48 -19.64 0.67 -0.25
C ILE A 48 -19.69 1.93 0.62
N GLY A 49 -18.57 2.32 1.26
CA GLY A 49 -18.46 3.55 2.04
C GLY A 49 -18.29 4.83 1.21
N ASP A 50 -17.92 4.69 -0.06
CA ASP A 50 -17.64 5.80 -1.00
C ASP A 50 -18.93 6.36 -1.65
N ASP A 51 -20.07 5.67 -1.52
CA ASP A 51 -21.39 6.10 -2.04
C ASP A 51 -22.05 7.22 -1.19
N SER A 52 -21.31 7.79 -0.23
CA SER A 52 -21.80 8.95 0.53
C SER A 52 -21.92 10.15 -0.42
N PRO A 53 -23.03 10.92 -0.40
CA PRO A 53 -23.28 12.01 -1.36
C PRO A 53 -22.31 13.21 -1.25
N GLU A 54 -21.43 13.20 -0.26
CA GLU A 54 -20.33 14.14 -0.10
C GLU A 54 -19.10 13.61 -0.84
N ASP A 55 -18.74 14.24 -1.97
CA ASP A 55 -17.54 13.90 -2.73
C ASP A 55 -16.30 14.02 -1.81
N PRO A 56 -15.63 12.91 -1.43
CA PRO A 56 -14.53 12.95 -0.47
C PRO A 56 -13.29 13.64 -1.07
N CYS A 57 -13.24 13.82 -2.40
CA CYS A 57 -12.18 14.57 -3.09
C CYS A 57 -12.45 16.08 -3.12
N ALA A 58 -13.69 16.53 -2.94
CA ALA A 58 -14.05 17.95 -2.91
C ALA A 58 -13.39 18.72 -1.75
N ALA A 59 -12.91 18.01 -0.73
CA ALA A 59 -12.22 18.57 0.43
C ALA A 59 -10.69 18.39 0.42
N ILE A 60 -10.09 17.77 -0.60
CA ILE A 60 -8.64 17.56 -0.66
C ILE A 60 -7.96 18.84 -1.20
N PRO A 61 -7.06 19.48 -0.43
CA PRO A 61 -6.35 20.66 -0.91
C PRO A 61 -5.40 20.35 -2.06
N GLU A 62 -5.42 21.17 -3.11
CA GLU A 62 -4.56 21.02 -4.29
C GLU A 62 -3.06 21.06 -3.92
N ASP A 63 -2.67 21.87 -2.92
CA ASP A 63 -1.27 21.97 -2.51
C ASP A 63 -0.72 20.63 -1.98
N LEU A 64 -1.55 19.87 -1.27
CA LEU A 64 -1.19 18.54 -0.77
C LEU A 64 -0.97 17.56 -1.92
N VAL A 65 -1.84 17.58 -2.94
CA VAL A 65 -1.70 16.76 -4.14
C VAL A 65 -0.39 17.08 -4.85
N GLN A 66 -0.10 18.37 -5.06
CA GLN A 66 1.13 18.81 -5.71
C GLN A 66 2.40 18.43 -4.91
N ALA A 67 2.35 18.56 -3.59
CA ALA A 67 3.45 18.17 -2.71
C ALA A 67 3.76 16.66 -2.82
N ILE A 68 2.73 15.81 -2.81
CA ILE A 68 2.87 14.35 -2.98
C ILE A 68 3.45 14.01 -4.36
N LEU A 69 2.95 14.62 -5.43
CA LEU A 69 3.44 14.39 -6.78
C LEU A 69 4.92 14.76 -6.91
N LYS A 70 5.32 15.93 -6.41
CA LYS A 70 6.71 16.38 -6.42
C LYS A 70 7.63 15.44 -5.64
N ALA A 71 7.21 14.98 -4.45
CA ALA A 71 7.97 14.02 -3.67
C ALA A 71 8.18 12.69 -4.42
N ARG A 72 7.17 12.22 -5.15
CA ARG A 72 7.27 11.00 -5.96
C ARG A 72 8.19 11.16 -7.17
N SER A 73 8.13 12.29 -7.88
CA SER A 73 9.00 12.57 -9.02
C SER A 73 10.48 12.77 -8.63
N ASN A 74 10.74 13.28 -7.43
CA ASN A 74 12.12 13.44 -6.93
C ASN A 74 12.78 12.12 -6.49
N ILE A 75 11.99 11.08 -6.17
CA ILE A 75 12.51 9.75 -5.87
C ILE A 75 13.14 9.09 -7.13
N ASP A 76 12.70 9.51 -8.32
CA ASP A 76 13.26 9.04 -9.60
C ASP A 76 14.59 9.73 -9.97
N ASP A 77 14.94 10.86 -9.34
CA ASP A 77 16.13 11.69 -9.66
C ASP A 77 17.38 11.31 -8.81
N GLU A 78 17.20 10.73 -7.62
CA GLU A 78 18.29 10.40 -6.69
C GLU A 78 18.97 9.03 -6.97
N THR A 79 18.71 8.40 -8.12
CA THR A 79 19.35 7.12 -8.52
C THR A 79 20.42 7.32 -9.61
N GLN A 80 21.15 8.45 -9.62
CA GLN A 80 22.33 8.62 -10.47
C GLN A 80 23.62 8.54 -9.61
N PRO A 81 24.38 7.43 -9.68
CA PRO A 81 25.66 7.35 -8.98
C PRO A 81 26.72 8.14 -9.76
N GLY A 82 27.31 9.13 -9.10
CA GLY A 82 28.69 9.57 -9.30
C GLY A 82 29.05 10.27 -10.61
N SER A 83 29.44 11.54 -10.51
CA SER A 83 30.70 12.02 -11.07
C SER A 83 31.18 13.20 -10.22
N GLN A 84 32.24 12.93 -9.45
CA GLN A 84 33.09 13.95 -8.85
C GLN A 84 33.83 14.69 -9.96
N GLU A 85 33.98 16.01 -9.82
CA GLU A 85 35.19 16.77 -10.18
C GLU A 85 35.46 17.81 -9.09
#